data_AF-A0A316QW55-F1
#
_entry.id   AF-A0A316QW55-F1
#
_cell.length_a   1.000
_cell.length_b   1.000
_cell.length_c   1.000
_cell.angle_alpha   90.00
_cell.angle_beta   90.00
_cell.angle_gamma   90.00
#
_symmetry.space_group_name_H-M   'P 1'
#
loop_
_entity.id
_entity.type
_entity.pdbx_description
1 polymer ?
#
loop_
_entity_poly.entity_id
_entity_poly.type
_entity_poly.pdbx_seq_one_letter_code
_entity_poly.pdbx_strand_id
1 'polypeptide(L)'
;MKKLFIKAAVVTLLFGTISGCKGAMPAQAAQTEAKYMEDVLIDEAHFPDENFRKNVENFLDVNKDGILSKAEREDVYYAEIGGVGYKDTWWYTDMKFSEHWYGYAPGISVTPDEGRVKSASKKTFSVSLTDFSTGRPAEVMDITGIEYLFNLEEILIRDYSIQKGSLKNNANLKKVWVKSSRYGAVSYEKIQQEIPLAQLSYFHMINIKIPSKGLNVSDMPNLEVLRIILPEGTNQTMKALDLSKHKALKDIELANITPASLDLRKNTKLTSVKVYTGKLKCEKKSRYYYYQPKKKVSCKIRFPKKNNIATLYYFVDNTSLDVRNLTKLEDLHTLKTTRIKAKSSWVRKTFNKKNWACVFVKNGIIQKKVKASKKKVTIL
;
A
#
# COMPACT_ATOMS: atom_id res chain seq x y z
N MET A 1 5.70 -42.79 -47.96
CA MET A 1 6.55 -42.86 -46.76
C MET A 1 6.96 -41.45 -46.35
N LYS A 2 6.79 -41.15 -45.06
CA LYS A 2 6.80 -39.83 -44.43
C LYS A 2 8.15 -39.10 -44.55
N LYS A 3 8.15 -37.81 -44.89
CA LYS A 3 9.18 -36.87 -44.41
C LYS A 3 8.57 -35.53 -43.98
N LEU A 4 8.50 -35.42 -42.65
CA LEU A 4 8.46 -34.29 -41.72
C LEU A 4 8.63 -32.88 -42.32
N PHE A 5 7.63 -32.02 -42.13
CA PHE A 5 7.77 -30.57 -42.21
C PHE A 5 8.11 -30.02 -40.81
N ILE A 6 9.30 -29.46 -40.64
CA ILE A 6 9.65 -28.61 -39.50
C ILE A 6 9.47 -27.16 -39.95
N LYS A 7 8.48 -26.45 -39.38
CA LYS A 7 8.34 -25.00 -39.55
C LYS A 7 9.25 -24.30 -38.53
N ALA A 8 10.34 -23.71 -38.99
CA ALA A 8 11.06 -22.69 -38.24
C ALA A 8 10.29 -21.36 -38.36
N ALA A 9 9.79 -20.84 -37.24
CA ALA A 9 9.20 -19.52 -37.17
C ALA A 9 10.31 -18.48 -36.99
N VAL A 10 10.67 -17.78 -38.06
CA VAL A 10 11.52 -16.59 -38.02
C VAL A 10 10.67 -15.42 -37.56
N VAL A 11 10.81 -15.04 -36.29
CA VAL A 11 10.24 -13.78 -35.76
C VAL A 11 11.11 -12.64 -36.27
N THR A 12 10.65 -11.97 -37.33
CA THR A 12 11.28 -10.73 -37.81
C THR A 12 10.75 -9.57 -36.97
N LEU A 13 11.62 -8.96 -36.17
CA LEU A 13 11.32 -7.76 -35.40
C LEU A 13 11.28 -6.54 -36.34
N LEU A 14 10.08 -6.04 -36.63
CA LEU A 14 9.88 -4.77 -37.32
C LEU A 14 9.84 -3.63 -36.29
N PHE A 15 10.95 -2.92 -36.14
CA PHE A 15 10.97 -1.60 -35.51
C PHE A 15 10.44 -0.57 -36.51
N GLY A 16 9.13 -0.30 -36.45
CA GLY A 16 8.52 0.85 -37.10
C GLY A 16 8.69 2.10 -36.24
N THR A 17 9.42 3.08 -36.74
CA THR A 17 9.51 4.42 -36.15
C THR A 17 8.17 5.14 -36.31
N ILE A 18 7.38 5.23 -35.24
CA ILE A 18 6.23 6.13 -35.18
C ILE A 18 6.64 7.36 -34.36
N SER A 19 6.91 8.44 -35.09
CA SER A 19 6.93 9.79 -34.56
C SER A 19 5.49 10.28 -34.45
N GLY A 20 5.03 10.65 -33.25
CA GLY A 20 3.72 11.26 -33.03
C GLY A 20 3.02 10.76 -31.78
N CYS A 21 2.75 11.68 -30.84
CA CYS A 21 2.09 11.49 -29.55
C CYS A 21 2.85 10.62 -28.54
N LYS A 22 3.62 11.26 -27.64
CA LYS A 22 4.03 10.68 -26.35
C LYS A 22 2.80 10.46 -25.46
N GLY A 23 1.93 9.53 -25.83
CA GLY A 23 1.16 8.79 -24.84
C GLY A 23 2.18 7.95 -24.07
N ALA A 24 2.26 8.13 -22.76
CA ALA A 24 3.11 7.27 -21.93
C ALA A 24 2.71 5.82 -22.21
N MET A 25 3.61 5.04 -22.82
CA MET A 25 3.43 3.60 -22.91
C MET A 25 3.27 3.08 -21.48
N PRO A 26 2.26 2.24 -21.21
CA PRO A 26 2.06 1.70 -19.87
C PRO A 26 3.33 0.96 -19.43
N ALA A 27 3.67 1.06 -18.14
CA ALA A 27 4.81 0.33 -17.60
C ALA A 27 4.73 -1.17 -17.95
N GLN A 28 5.85 -1.72 -18.40
CA GLN A 28 5.99 -3.15 -18.70
C GLN A 28 6.14 -3.93 -17.39
N ALA A 29 5.52 -5.12 -17.31
CA ALA A 29 5.73 -6.05 -16.20
C ALA A 29 7.21 -6.48 -16.15
N ALA A 30 7.78 -6.57 -14.95
CA ALA A 30 9.14 -7.07 -14.81
C ALA A 30 9.20 -8.56 -15.16
N GLN A 31 10.37 -9.01 -15.58
CA GLN A 31 10.66 -10.41 -15.86
C GLN A 31 11.84 -10.82 -15.00
N THR A 32 11.77 -11.99 -14.38
CA THR A 32 12.90 -12.53 -13.64
C THR A 32 13.98 -12.91 -14.64
N GLU A 33 15.14 -12.27 -14.56
CA GLU A 33 16.29 -12.66 -15.36
C GLU A 33 16.77 -14.05 -14.94
N ALA A 34 17.22 -14.87 -15.89
CA ALA A 34 17.62 -16.25 -15.64
C ALA A 34 18.70 -16.37 -14.55
N LYS A 35 19.65 -15.43 -14.52
CA LYS A 35 20.72 -15.36 -13.51
C LYS A 35 20.20 -15.32 -12.07
N TYR A 36 19.01 -14.76 -11.84
CA TYR A 36 18.42 -14.69 -10.50
C TYR A 36 17.78 -16.02 -10.06
N MET A 37 17.68 -17.00 -10.95
CA MET A 37 17.20 -18.36 -10.64
C MET A 37 18.35 -19.33 -10.31
N GLU A 38 19.59 -18.92 -10.53
CA GLU A 38 20.81 -19.70 -10.28
C GLU A 38 21.31 -19.48 -8.86
N ASP A 39 22.03 -20.46 -8.33
CA ASP A 39 22.70 -20.36 -7.03
C ASP A 39 23.73 -19.23 -7.06
N VAL A 40 23.88 -18.51 -5.94
CA VAL A 40 24.71 -17.32 -5.88
C VAL A 40 25.56 -17.31 -4.62
N LEU A 41 26.82 -16.88 -4.74
CA LEU A 41 27.71 -16.71 -3.60
C LEU A 41 27.20 -15.60 -2.68
N ILE A 42 27.26 -15.83 -1.38
CA ILE A 42 26.93 -14.82 -0.36
C ILE A 42 28.19 -13.98 -0.10
N ASP A 43 28.49 -13.09 -1.04
CA ASP A 43 29.70 -12.26 -1.03
C ASP A 43 29.38 -10.78 -1.25
N GLU A 44 30.41 -9.92 -1.22
CA GLU A 44 30.28 -8.48 -1.45
C GLU A 44 29.90 -8.12 -2.90
N ALA A 45 30.19 -8.99 -3.87
CA ALA A 45 29.86 -8.73 -5.26
C ALA A 45 28.35 -8.85 -5.52
N HIS A 46 27.68 -9.80 -4.86
CA HIS A 46 26.25 -10.05 -5.02
C HIS A 46 25.39 -9.39 -3.94
N PHE A 47 25.94 -9.24 -2.73
CA PHE A 47 25.30 -8.64 -1.56
C PHE A 47 26.25 -7.62 -0.93
N PRO A 48 26.44 -6.42 -1.51
CA PRO A 48 27.48 -5.47 -1.10
C PRO A 48 27.32 -4.97 0.34
N ASP A 49 26.10 -4.82 0.83
CA ASP A 49 25.82 -4.40 2.20
C ASP A 49 26.12 -5.53 3.19
N GLU A 50 27.08 -5.32 4.09
CA GLU A 50 27.49 -6.32 5.08
C GLU A 50 26.34 -6.73 6.00
N ASN A 51 25.48 -5.78 6.40
CA ASN A 51 24.36 -6.08 7.28
C ASN A 51 23.29 -6.91 6.53
N PHE A 52 22.94 -6.53 5.30
CA PHE A 52 22.04 -7.32 4.45
C PHE A 52 22.60 -8.73 4.22
N ARG A 53 23.87 -8.82 3.82
CA ARG A 53 24.59 -10.08 3.57
C ARG A 53 24.59 -10.99 4.81
N LYS A 54 24.87 -10.45 6.00
CA LYS A 54 24.78 -11.21 7.27
C LYS A 54 23.36 -11.71 7.56
N ASN A 55 22.30 -10.98 7.19
CA ASN A 55 20.94 -11.50 7.33
C ASN A 55 20.68 -12.65 6.35
N VAL A 56 21.16 -12.56 5.11
CA VAL A 56 21.09 -13.67 4.14
C VAL A 56 21.83 -14.89 4.68
N GLU A 57 23.07 -14.71 5.13
CA GLU A 57 23.90 -15.77 5.73
C GLU A 57 23.24 -16.38 6.97
N ASN A 58 22.69 -15.58 7.88
CA ASN A 58 22.13 -16.08 9.13
C ASN A 58 20.78 -16.79 8.95
N PHE A 59 19.92 -16.29 8.06
CA PHE A 59 18.51 -16.70 8.00
C PHE A 59 18.10 -17.44 6.73
N LEU A 60 18.83 -17.29 5.63
CA LEU A 60 18.50 -17.96 4.36
C LEU A 60 19.48 -19.08 4.02
N ASP A 61 20.77 -18.90 4.27
CA ASP A 61 21.77 -19.97 4.15
C ASP A 61 21.58 -20.95 5.32
N VAL A 62 20.87 -22.04 5.05
CA VAL A 62 20.46 -23.04 6.06
C VAL A 62 21.60 -24.01 6.31
N ASN A 63 22.33 -24.38 5.26
CA ASN A 63 23.40 -25.38 5.35
C ASN A 63 24.77 -24.77 5.72
N LYS A 64 24.89 -23.43 5.75
CA LYS A 64 26.09 -22.65 6.07
C LYS A 64 27.25 -22.91 5.11
N ASP A 65 26.95 -23.14 3.83
CA ASP A 65 27.97 -23.35 2.79
C ASP A 65 28.42 -22.05 2.10
N GLY A 66 27.82 -20.91 2.46
CA GLY A 66 28.13 -19.61 1.87
C GLY A 66 27.55 -19.39 0.47
N ILE A 67 26.67 -20.28 0.01
CA ILE A 67 25.96 -20.19 -1.26
C ILE A 67 24.46 -20.08 -0.98
N LEU A 68 23.82 -19.03 -1.50
CA LEU A 68 22.38 -18.92 -1.46
C LEU A 68 21.76 -19.74 -2.60
N SER A 69 21.42 -20.98 -2.28
CA SER A 69 20.82 -21.89 -3.25
C SER A 69 19.40 -21.49 -3.63
N LYS A 70 18.91 -21.98 -4.77
CA LYS A 70 17.51 -21.82 -5.17
C LYS A 70 16.55 -22.40 -4.12
N ALA A 71 16.85 -23.59 -3.59
CA ALA A 71 15.98 -24.29 -2.65
C ALA A 71 15.81 -23.55 -1.32
N GLU A 72 16.83 -22.80 -0.89
CA GLU A 72 16.78 -22.06 0.37
C GLU A 72 15.85 -20.84 0.35
N ARG A 73 15.63 -20.27 -0.83
CA ARG A 73 14.87 -19.03 -1.04
C ARG A 73 13.61 -19.18 -1.88
N GLU A 74 13.35 -20.35 -2.48
CA GLU A 74 12.17 -20.55 -3.32
C GLU A 74 10.85 -20.44 -2.56
N ASP A 75 10.88 -20.60 -1.24
CA ASP A 75 9.72 -20.40 -0.38
C ASP A 75 9.66 -19.01 0.25
N VAL A 76 10.53 -18.06 -0.11
CA VAL A 76 10.48 -16.68 0.39
C VAL A 76 9.54 -15.84 -0.47
N TYR A 77 8.39 -15.46 0.12
CA TYR A 77 7.34 -14.68 -0.56
C TYR A 77 7.13 -13.29 0.05
N TYR A 78 7.65 -13.05 1.26
CA TYR A 78 7.53 -11.78 1.96
C TYR A 78 8.90 -11.34 2.49
N ALA A 79 9.20 -10.05 2.36
CA ALA A 79 10.38 -9.45 2.96
C ALA A 79 10.04 -8.19 3.78
N GLU A 80 10.75 -8.01 4.88
CA GLU A 80 10.70 -6.80 5.69
C GLU A 80 12.09 -6.18 5.83
N ILE A 81 12.25 -5.00 5.26
CA ILE A 81 13.47 -4.23 5.30
C ILE A 81 13.35 -3.17 6.39
N GLY A 82 14.15 -3.37 7.42
CA GLY A 82 14.19 -2.56 8.62
C GLY A 82 13.48 -3.14 9.84
N GLY A 83 13.22 -4.45 9.85
CA GLY A 83 12.54 -5.15 10.95
C GLY A 83 13.47 -5.57 12.08
N VAL A 84 13.39 -4.88 13.23
CA VAL A 84 13.40 -5.46 14.59
C VAL A 84 12.83 -4.43 15.58
N GLY A 85 11.85 -4.83 16.39
CA GLY A 85 11.51 -4.14 17.65
C GLY A 85 10.54 -2.96 17.63
N TYR A 86 9.58 -2.86 16.70
CA TYR A 86 8.52 -1.83 16.80
C TYR A 86 7.08 -2.36 16.57
N LYS A 87 6.26 -2.22 17.62
CA LYS A 87 4.79 -2.31 17.57
C LYS A 87 4.24 -1.06 16.92
N ASP A 88 4.06 -1.05 15.61
CA ASP A 88 3.17 -0.06 15.01
C ASP A 88 2.55 -0.60 13.74
N THR A 89 1.27 -0.97 13.83
CA THR A 89 0.19 -0.26 13.12
C THR A 89 -1.14 -0.96 13.41
N TRP A 90 -1.72 -0.72 14.60
CA TRP A 90 -3.08 -1.21 14.97
C TRP A 90 -4.22 -0.73 14.04
N TRP A 91 -3.92 0.05 13.00
CA TRP A 91 -4.87 0.65 12.08
C TRP A 91 -5.10 -0.18 10.80
N TYR A 92 -4.21 -1.13 10.49
CA TYR A 92 -4.22 -1.88 9.25
C TYR A 92 -4.18 -3.38 9.53
N THR A 93 -5.37 -3.99 9.62
CA THR A 93 -5.50 -5.44 9.87
C THR A 93 -5.01 -6.31 8.70
N ASP A 94 -4.80 -5.69 7.53
CA ASP A 94 -4.18 -6.32 6.36
C ASP A 94 -2.65 -6.35 6.41
N MET A 95 -2.02 -5.58 7.31
CA MET A 95 -0.58 -5.65 7.61
C MET A 95 -0.34 -6.69 8.72
N LYS A 96 -0.37 -7.97 8.34
CA LYS A 96 -0.50 -9.12 9.26
C LYS A 96 0.68 -9.38 10.24
N PHE A 97 1.73 -8.57 10.28
CA PHE A 97 3.00 -8.94 10.95
C PHE A 97 3.47 -8.03 12.08
N SER A 98 2.63 -7.16 12.63
CA SER A 98 3.03 -6.29 13.74
C SER A 98 3.09 -6.95 15.14
N GLU A 99 2.96 -8.28 15.28
CA GLU A 99 2.69 -8.88 16.59
C GLU A 99 3.81 -9.69 17.27
N HIS A 100 4.85 -10.21 16.62
CA HIS A 100 5.85 -11.03 17.34
C HIS A 100 7.30 -10.77 16.90
N TRP A 101 8.18 -10.71 17.90
CA TRP A 101 9.62 -10.44 17.81
C TRP A 101 10.42 -11.47 16.96
N TYR A 102 9.76 -12.54 16.52
CA TYR A 102 10.25 -13.58 15.62
C TYR A 102 9.10 -14.12 14.74
N GLY A 103 8.29 -13.22 14.18
CA GLY A 103 7.07 -13.57 13.45
C GLY A 103 7.32 -14.18 12.07
N TYR A 104 7.44 -15.50 12.02
CA TYR A 104 7.20 -16.29 10.81
C TYR A 104 5.79 -16.01 10.24
N ALA A 105 5.62 -16.14 8.92
CA ALA A 105 4.35 -15.97 8.21
C ALA A 105 3.17 -16.70 8.90
N PRO A 106 1.90 -16.28 8.68
CA PRO A 106 0.79 -16.75 9.48
C PRO A 106 0.53 -18.21 9.12
N GLY A 107 0.68 -19.12 10.09
CA GLY A 107 0.54 -20.57 9.87
C GLY A 107 1.80 -21.41 10.11
N ILE A 108 2.87 -20.82 10.63
CA ILE A 108 4.10 -21.56 11.01
C ILE A 108 4.04 -21.97 12.49
N SER A 109 4.12 -23.27 12.77
CA SER A 109 4.36 -23.83 14.11
C SER A 109 5.82 -24.27 14.23
N VAL A 110 6.53 -23.78 15.25
CA VAL A 110 7.88 -24.25 15.59
C VAL A 110 7.75 -25.28 16.69
N THR A 111 8.17 -26.52 16.43
CA THR A 111 8.43 -27.49 17.50
C THR A 111 9.84 -27.22 18.04
N PRO A 112 10.02 -27.02 19.36
CA PRO A 112 11.31 -26.65 19.95
C PRO A 112 12.47 -27.61 19.68
N ASP A 113 12.18 -28.88 19.41
CA ASP A 113 13.19 -29.95 19.52
C ASP A 113 13.81 -30.40 18.19
N GLU A 114 13.37 -29.86 17.06
CA GLU A 114 14.04 -30.06 15.78
C GLU A 114 14.03 -28.73 15.03
N GLY A 115 15.19 -28.19 14.67
CA GLY A 115 15.33 -26.98 13.83
C GLY A 115 14.75 -27.10 12.42
N ARG A 116 13.79 -28.00 12.20
CA ARG A 116 13.03 -28.21 10.98
C ARG A 116 11.72 -27.46 11.08
N VAL A 117 11.71 -26.25 10.51
CA VAL A 117 10.51 -25.46 10.27
C VAL A 117 9.56 -26.25 9.37
N LYS A 118 8.47 -26.81 9.92
CA LYS A 118 7.34 -27.30 9.09
C LYS A 118 6.49 -26.09 8.69
N SER A 119 6.87 -25.44 7.60
CA SER A 119 6.10 -24.38 6.96
C SER A 119 5.01 -24.98 6.08
N ALA A 120 3.75 -24.64 6.36
CA ALA A 120 2.75 -24.64 5.30
C ALA A 120 2.96 -23.40 4.42
N SER A 121 3.89 -23.53 3.47
CA SER A 121 3.98 -22.82 2.17
C SER A 121 4.66 -21.44 1.99
N LYS A 122 5.05 -20.64 3.01
CA LYS A 122 5.76 -19.34 2.77
C LYS A 122 6.68 -18.89 3.92
N LYS A 123 7.96 -18.56 3.65
CA LYS A 123 8.94 -17.91 4.54
C LYS A 123 8.90 -16.39 4.44
N THR A 124 9.21 -15.73 5.57
CA THR A 124 9.45 -14.29 5.71
C THR A 124 10.94 -14.04 5.85
N PHE A 125 11.49 -13.09 5.08
CA PHE A 125 12.86 -12.63 5.24
C PHE A 125 12.89 -11.22 5.85
N SER A 126 13.49 -11.06 7.02
CA SER A 126 13.56 -9.77 7.72
C SER A 126 14.99 -9.30 7.87
N VAL A 127 15.23 -8.01 7.60
CA VAL A 127 16.53 -7.36 7.72
C VAL A 127 16.43 -6.23 8.73
N SER A 128 17.32 -6.21 9.72
CA SER A 128 17.37 -5.18 10.77
C SER A 128 17.84 -3.81 10.26
N LEU A 129 17.23 -2.70 10.72
CA LEU A 129 17.80 -1.34 10.55
C LEU A 129 19.00 -1.10 11.47
N THR A 130 19.23 -1.94 12.46
CA THR A 130 20.43 -1.89 13.30
C THR A 130 21.49 -2.77 12.67
N ASP A 131 22.65 -2.19 12.40
CA ASP A 131 23.82 -2.90 11.91
C ASP A 131 24.33 -3.88 12.97
N PHE A 132 24.40 -5.17 12.61
CA PHE A 132 24.86 -6.23 13.52
C PHE A 132 26.31 -6.07 13.99
N SER A 133 27.17 -5.42 13.20
CA SER A 133 28.58 -5.23 13.54
C SER A 133 28.77 -4.09 14.56
N THR A 134 28.01 -3.01 14.43
CA THR A 134 28.19 -1.79 15.23
C THR A 134 27.13 -1.62 16.32
N GLY A 135 25.99 -2.31 16.23
CA GLY A 135 24.83 -2.12 17.08
C GLY A 135 24.14 -0.76 16.90
N ARG A 136 24.50 0.01 15.87
CA ARG A 136 23.96 1.34 15.60
C ARG A 136 22.93 1.32 14.47
N PRO A 137 22.02 2.32 14.39
CA PRO A 137 21.16 2.47 13.23
C PRO A 137 21.98 2.59 11.94
N ALA A 138 21.61 1.83 10.92
CA ALA A 138 22.21 1.87 9.60
C ALA A 138 21.93 3.24 8.95
N GLU A 139 22.97 3.87 8.41
CA GLU A 139 22.85 5.14 7.68
C GLU A 139 22.44 4.93 6.22
N VAL A 140 22.83 3.79 5.65
CA VAL A 140 22.48 3.31 4.31
C VAL A 140 22.12 1.83 4.43
N MET A 141 21.19 1.39 3.60
CA MET A 141 20.83 -0.03 3.47
C MET A 141 20.79 -0.37 1.98
N ASP A 142 21.84 -1.00 1.48
CA ASP A 142 21.89 -1.45 0.08
C ASP A 142 21.27 -2.85 -0.02
N ILE A 143 20.09 -2.93 -0.64
CA ILE A 143 19.34 -4.17 -0.84
C ILE A 143 19.73 -4.86 -2.16
N THR A 144 20.83 -4.48 -2.80
CA THR A 144 21.35 -5.22 -3.96
C THR A 144 21.51 -6.70 -3.59
N GLY A 145 20.97 -7.57 -4.45
CA GLY A 145 20.81 -9.00 -4.19
C GLY A 145 19.39 -9.42 -3.80
N ILE A 146 18.48 -8.49 -3.49
CA ILE A 146 17.07 -8.79 -3.22
C ILE A 146 16.34 -9.40 -4.43
N GLU A 147 16.81 -9.12 -5.64
CA GLU A 147 16.45 -9.78 -6.89
C GLU A 147 16.55 -11.31 -6.88
N TYR A 148 17.47 -11.88 -6.10
CA TYR A 148 17.57 -13.33 -5.92
C TYR A 148 16.34 -13.86 -5.16
N LEU A 149 15.56 -13.06 -4.44
CA LEU A 149 14.28 -13.51 -3.91
C LEU A 149 13.21 -13.53 -5.02
N PHE A 150 13.34 -14.47 -5.97
CA PHE A 150 12.56 -14.49 -7.20
C PHE A 150 11.06 -14.78 -7.00
N ASN A 151 10.68 -15.39 -5.87
CA ASN A 151 9.29 -15.62 -5.49
C ASN A 151 8.71 -14.53 -4.58
N LEU A 152 9.46 -13.45 -4.32
CA LEU A 152 9.01 -12.34 -3.48
C LEU A 152 7.76 -11.68 -4.05
N GLU A 153 6.65 -11.76 -3.32
CA GLU A 153 5.36 -11.19 -3.67
C GLU A 153 5.03 -9.92 -2.89
N GLU A 154 5.57 -9.79 -1.68
CA GLU A 154 5.19 -8.76 -0.72
C GLU A 154 6.43 -8.17 -0.04
N ILE A 155 6.53 -6.84 0.04
CA ILE A 155 7.65 -6.21 0.74
C ILE A 155 7.25 -4.97 1.54
N LEU A 156 7.69 -4.93 2.80
CA LEU A 156 7.63 -3.75 3.66
C LEU A 156 9.03 -3.15 3.80
N ILE A 157 9.17 -1.87 3.46
CA ILE A 157 10.39 -1.09 3.69
C ILE A 157 10.07 0.03 4.67
N ARG A 158 10.63 -0.07 5.88
CA ARG A 158 10.34 0.86 6.99
C ARG A 158 11.00 2.23 6.82
N ASP A 159 12.13 2.28 6.14
CA ASP A 159 12.77 3.53 5.76
C ASP A 159 13.44 3.47 4.39
N TYR A 160 12.71 3.91 3.39
CA TYR A 160 13.16 4.01 2.00
C TYR A 160 14.15 5.17 1.80
N SER A 161 14.30 6.09 2.76
CA SER A 161 15.24 7.23 2.59
C SER A 161 16.71 6.86 2.71
N ILE A 162 17.01 5.73 3.34
CA ILE A 162 18.36 5.18 3.47
C ILE A 162 18.61 4.04 2.48
N GLN A 163 17.60 3.65 1.70
CA GLN A 163 17.69 2.48 0.82
C GLN A 163 18.44 2.80 -0.49
N LYS A 164 19.35 1.90 -0.84
CA LYS A 164 20.06 1.78 -2.12
C LYS A 164 19.77 0.41 -2.76
N GLY A 165 19.86 0.31 -4.08
CA GLY A 165 19.44 -0.87 -4.85
C GLY A 165 18.05 -0.70 -5.46
N SER A 166 17.53 -1.75 -6.08
CA SER A 166 16.26 -1.69 -6.80
C SER A 166 15.46 -2.99 -6.67
N LEU A 167 14.14 -2.86 -6.62
CA LEU A 167 13.20 -3.99 -6.67
C LEU A 167 12.73 -4.28 -8.10
N LYS A 168 13.26 -3.58 -9.11
CA LYS A 168 12.73 -3.60 -10.47
C LYS A 168 12.69 -4.99 -11.08
N ASN A 169 13.59 -5.86 -10.65
CA ASN A 169 13.74 -7.21 -11.17
C ASN A 169 12.95 -8.28 -10.39
N ASN A 170 12.26 -7.91 -9.31
CA ASN A 170 11.39 -8.83 -8.58
C ASN A 170 10.03 -8.99 -9.31
N ALA A 171 9.98 -9.82 -10.35
CA ALA A 171 8.82 -9.96 -11.25
C ALA A 171 7.53 -10.49 -10.61
N ASN A 172 7.62 -11.11 -9.43
CA ASN A 172 6.46 -11.61 -8.69
C ASN A 172 5.90 -10.61 -7.66
N LEU A 173 6.55 -9.46 -7.48
CA LEU A 173 6.17 -8.46 -6.48
C LEU A 173 4.79 -7.87 -6.78
N LYS A 174 3.85 -8.01 -5.86
CA LYS A 174 2.44 -7.60 -5.98
C LYS A 174 2.04 -6.55 -4.95
N LYS A 175 2.65 -6.57 -3.77
CA LYS A 175 2.31 -5.65 -2.67
C LYS A 175 3.54 -4.98 -2.11
N VAL A 176 3.46 -3.65 -2.03
CA VAL A 176 4.56 -2.83 -1.57
C VAL A 176 4.07 -1.86 -0.51
N TRP A 177 4.76 -1.85 0.63
CA TRP A 177 4.67 -0.82 1.64
C TRP A 177 6.02 -0.12 1.73
N VAL A 178 6.03 1.19 1.48
CA VAL A 178 7.23 2.02 1.63
C VAL A 178 6.93 3.16 2.58
N LYS A 179 7.79 3.32 3.57
CA LYS A 179 7.81 4.48 4.46
C LYS A 179 9.14 5.18 4.28
N SER A 180 9.13 6.51 4.33
CA SER A 180 10.34 7.29 4.53
C SER A 180 10.33 7.89 5.95
N SER A 181 11.43 7.76 6.69
CA SER A 181 11.52 8.40 8.01
C SER A 181 11.50 9.92 7.92
N ARG A 182 11.98 10.48 6.80
CA ARG A 182 12.03 11.92 6.55
C ARG A 182 11.22 12.29 5.31
N TYR A 183 10.05 12.92 5.52
CA TYR A 183 9.25 13.44 4.42
C TYR A 183 10.06 14.37 3.51
N GLY A 184 9.96 14.16 2.19
CA GLY A 184 10.71 14.90 1.19
C GLY A 184 12.06 14.28 0.80
N ALA A 185 12.58 13.30 1.56
CA ALA A 185 13.80 12.60 1.22
C ALA A 185 13.64 11.64 0.03
N VAL A 186 12.46 11.06 -0.12
CA VAL A 186 12.11 10.15 -1.22
C VAL A 186 10.98 10.75 -2.03
N SER A 187 11.16 10.83 -3.35
CA SER A 187 10.12 11.25 -4.29
C SER A 187 9.45 10.05 -4.94
N TYR A 188 8.23 10.26 -5.43
CA TYR A 188 7.54 9.25 -6.24
C TYR A 188 8.32 8.92 -7.53
N GLU A 189 9.07 9.87 -8.10
CA GLU A 189 9.90 9.60 -9.28
C GLU A 189 10.98 8.54 -9.01
N LYS A 190 11.64 8.57 -7.84
CA LYS A 190 12.59 7.53 -7.42
C LYS A 190 11.90 6.17 -7.36
N ILE A 191 10.75 6.12 -6.71
CA ILE A 191 9.91 4.91 -6.62
C ILE A 191 9.54 4.35 -8.00
N GLN A 192 9.16 5.20 -8.97
CA GLN A 192 8.81 4.75 -10.32
C GLN A 192 9.99 4.06 -11.04
N GLN A 193 11.20 4.52 -10.77
CA GLN A 193 12.43 3.97 -11.36
C GLN A 193 12.76 2.62 -10.72
N GLU A 194 12.61 2.50 -9.40
CA GLU A 194 13.15 1.37 -8.64
C GLU A 194 12.15 0.25 -8.36
N ILE A 195 10.85 0.47 -8.57
CA ILE A 195 9.79 -0.51 -8.26
C ILE A 195 9.07 -0.97 -9.55
N PRO A 196 8.72 -2.26 -9.68
CA PRO A 196 8.00 -2.78 -10.84
C PRO A 196 6.49 -2.48 -10.71
N LEU A 197 6.08 -1.26 -11.08
CA LEU A 197 4.72 -0.78 -10.86
C LEU A 197 3.62 -1.58 -11.60
N ALA A 198 3.92 -2.12 -12.79
CA ALA A 198 2.92 -2.72 -13.70
C ALA A 198 2.16 -3.93 -13.12
N GLN A 199 2.81 -4.64 -12.21
CA GLN A 199 2.35 -5.86 -11.55
C GLN A 199 1.75 -5.60 -10.16
N LEU A 200 1.89 -4.38 -9.63
CA LEU A 200 1.39 -4.06 -8.29
C LEU A 200 -0.14 -4.08 -8.25
N SER A 201 -0.64 -4.76 -7.23
CA SER A 201 -2.05 -4.76 -6.83
C SER A 201 -2.29 -3.96 -5.55
N TYR A 202 -1.24 -3.73 -4.77
CA TYR A 202 -1.31 -3.03 -3.50
C TYR A 202 -0.15 -2.07 -3.39
N PHE A 203 -0.45 -0.79 -3.15
CA PHE A 203 0.58 0.19 -2.90
C PHE A 203 0.25 1.12 -1.73
N HIS A 204 1.11 1.07 -0.71
CA HIS A 204 1.03 1.92 0.47
C HIS A 204 2.32 2.73 0.59
N MET A 205 2.17 4.05 0.52
CA MET A 205 3.26 5.00 0.63
C MET A 205 3.06 5.88 1.87
N ILE A 206 4.07 5.95 2.73
CA ILE A 206 4.12 6.83 3.89
C ILE A 206 5.30 7.79 3.73
N ASN A 207 5.03 9.09 3.88
CA ASN A 207 6.02 10.17 3.80
C ASN A 207 6.79 10.26 2.47
N ILE A 208 6.24 9.69 1.39
CA ILE A 208 6.80 9.84 0.04
C ILE A 208 6.30 11.15 -0.58
N LYS A 209 7.22 11.95 -1.13
CA LYS A 209 6.87 13.22 -1.79
C LYS A 209 6.13 12.94 -3.10
N ILE A 210 4.86 13.36 -3.14
CA ILE A 210 4.01 13.24 -4.33
C ILE A 210 4.09 14.54 -5.16
N PRO A 211 4.07 14.49 -6.51
CA PRO A 211 4.08 15.69 -7.34
C PRO A 211 2.78 16.51 -7.20
N SER A 212 2.89 17.84 -7.16
CA SER A 212 1.72 18.74 -7.11
C SER A 212 0.83 18.65 -8.35
N LYS A 213 1.41 18.28 -9.51
CA LYS A 213 0.68 18.04 -10.76
C LYS A 213 -0.29 16.85 -10.67
N GLY A 214 -0.09 15.94 -9.74
CA GLY A 214 -0.85 14.70 -9.65
C GLY A 214 0.02 13.45 -9.63
N LEU A 215 -0.59 12.35 -9.24
CA LEU A 215 0.03 11.03 -9.25
C LEU A 215 -0.38 10.29 -10.54
N ASN A 216 0.60 9.83 -11.32
CA ASN A 216 0.30 8.93 -12.43
C ASN A 216 0.16 7.50 -11.90
N VAL A 217 -1.04 6.94 -12.04
CA VAL A 217 -1.38 5.57 -11.64
C VAL A 217 -1.63 4.65 -12.84
N SER A 218 -1.44 5.13 -14.08
CA SER A 218 -1.59 4.30 -15.29
C SER A 218 -0.61 3.13 -15.31
N ASP A 219 0.54 3.31 -14.67
CA ASP A 219 1.62 2.34 -14.59
C ASP A 219 1.34 1.21 -13.59
N MET A 220 0.19 1.25 -12.90
CA MET A 220 -0.28 0.22 -11.98
C MET A 220 -1.69 -0.24 -12.40
N PRO A 221 -1.84 -0.96 -13.52
CA PRO A 221 -3.16 -1.32 -14.07
C PRO A 221 -3.97 -2.26 -13.16
N ASN A 222 -3.28 -3.04 -12.31
CA ASN A 222 -3.88 -4.07 -11.45
C ASN A 222 -4.24 -3.57 -10.04
N LEU A 223 -4.17 -2.27 -9.79
CA LEU A 223 -4.30 -1.69 -8.45
C LEU A 223 -5.66 -1.99 -7.81
N GLU A 224 -5.61 -2.66 -6.66
CA GLU A 224 -6.73 -2.95 -5.77
C GLU A 224 -6.70 -2.09 -4.50
N VAL A 225 -5.52 -1.69 -4.04
CA VAL A 225 -5.34 -0.84 -2.84
C VAL A 225 -4.35 0.28 -3.13
N LEU A 226 -4.76 1.52 -2.84
CA LEU A 226 -3.90 2.70 -2.91
C LEU A 226 -3.97 3.50 -1.61
N ARG A 227 -2.86 3.57 -0.88
CA ARG A 227 -2.75 4.38 0.35
C ARG A 227 -1.58 5.35 0.23
N ILE A 228 -1.86 6.63 0.47
CA ILE A 228 -0.87 7.71 0.45
C ILE A 228 -1.01 8.49 1.73
N ILE A 229 -0.03 8.34 2.62
CA ILE A 229 -0.02 8.92 3.95
C ILE A 229 1.10 9.93 4.07
N LEU A 230 0.75 11.22 4.09
CA LEU A 230 1.71 12.28 4.35
C LEU A 230 1.70 12.69 5.84
N PRO A 231 2.80 13.28 6.34
CA PRO A 231 2.86 13.76 7.71
C PRO A 231 1.70 14.68 8.07
N GLU A 232 1.36 14.68 9.35
CA GLU A 232 0.36 15.59 9.88
C GLU A 232 0.66 17.05 9.54
N GLY A 233 -0.36 17.76 9.09
CA GLY A 233 -0.20 19.17 8.75
C GLY A 233 0.41 19.45 7.37
N THR A 234 0.87 18.46 6.60
CA THR A 234 1.37 18.69 5.24
C THR A 234 0.27 19.27 4.34
N ASN A 235 -0.95 18.74 4.42
CA ASN A 235 -2.14 19.26 3.72
C ASN A 235 -1.89 19.55 2.23
N GLN A 236 -1.15 18.68 1.55
CA GLN A 236 -0.78 18.89 0.16
C GLN A 236 -2.02 18.81 -0.74
N THR A 237 -2.06 19.65 -1.77
CA THR A 237 -3.06 19.52 -2.83
C THR A 237 -2.39 18.99 -4.10
N MET A 238 -3.09 18.13 -4.81
CA MET A 238 -2.69 17.65 -6.13
C MET A 238 -3.72 18.08 -7.19
N LYS A 239 -3.26 18.36 -8.41
CA LYS A 239 -4.18 18.79 -9.48
C LYS A 239 -5.03 17.63 -10.01
N ALA A 240 -4.47 16.44 -10.13
CA ALA A 240 -5.14 15.29 -10.72
C ALA A 240 -4.82 13.97 -10.02
N LEU A 241 -5.84 13.11 -9.92
CA LEU A 241 -5.74 11.69 -9.60
C LEU A 241 -6.86 10.97 -10.36
N ASP A 242 -6.51 10.28 -11.45
CA ASP A 242 -7.47 9.55 -12.28
C ASP A 242 -7.42 8.06 -11.95
N LEU A 243 -8.50 7.55 -11.35
CA LEU A 243 -8.68 6.15 -10.99
C LEU A 243 -9.74 5.47 -11.86
N SER A 244 -10.16 6.10 -12.96
CA SER A 244 -11.28 5.64 -13.78
C SER A 244 -11.07 4.27 -14.44
N LYS A 245 -9.80 3.89 -14.66
CA LYS A 245 -9.40 2.60 -15.23
C LYS A 245 -9.25 1.50 -14.17
N HIS A 246 -9.06 1.85 -12.90
CA HIS A 246 -8.83 0.91 -11.78
C HIS A 246 -10.15 0.31 -11.24
N LYS A 247 -10.84 -0.46 -12.07
CA LYS A 247 -12.14 -1.08 -11.75
C LYS A 247 -12.05 -2.12 -10.63
N ALA A 248 -10.85 -2.65 -10.37
CA ALA A 248 -10.58 -3.61 -9.30
C ALA A 248 -10.39 -2.96 -7.92
N LEU A 249 -10.24 -1.63 -7.84
CA LEU A 249 -9.96 -0.90 -6.61
C LEU A 249 -10.98 -1.18 -5.49
N LYS A 250 -10.48 -1.64 -4.34
CA LYS A 250 -11.21 -2.03 -3.13
C LYS A 250 -11.03 -1.01 -2.00
N ASP A 251 -9.85 -0.42 -1.89
CA ASP A 251 -9.51 0.52 -0.82
C ASP A 251 -8.71 1.72 -1.34
N ILE A 252 -9.06 2.91 -0.84
CA ILE A 252 -8.30 4.13 -1.07
C ILE A 252 -8.16 4.95 0.21
N GLU A 253 -6.94 5.38 0.51
CA GLU A 253 -6.64 6.26 1.62
C GLU A 253 -5.73 7.41 1.18
N LEU A 254 -6.21 8.64 1.37
CA LEU A 254 -5.49 9.87 1.10
C LEU A 254 -5.41 10.70 2.39
N ALA A 255 -4.27 10.66 3.05
CA ALA A 255 -4.04 11.33 4.33
C ALA A 255 -3.07 12.51 4.17
N ASN A 256 -3.52 13.70 4.57
CA ASN A 256 -2.79 14.96 4.40
C ASN A 256 -2.40 15.27 2.94
N ILE A 257 -3.12 14.68 1.99
CA ILE A 257 -2.99 14.94 0.57
C ILE A 257 -4.36 14.80 -0.10
N THR A 258 -4.77 15.76 -0.94
CA THR A 258 -6.06 15.67 -1.63
C THR A 258 -6.02 16.24 -3.05
N PRO A 259 -6.73 15.63 -4.03
CA PRO A 259 -7.12 16.36 -5.22
C PRO A 259 -8.26 17.34 -4.89
N ALA A 260 -8.47 18.36 -5.73
CA ALA A 260 -9.63 19.25 -5.59
C ALA A 260 -10.97 18.49 -5.76
N SER A 261 -10.97 17.48 -6.63
CA SER A 261 -12.08 16.54 -6.78
C SER A 261 -11.59 15.12 -6.97
N LEU A 262 -12.28 14.17 -6.37
CA LEU A 262 -12.03 12.74 -6.49
C LEU A 262 -13.24 12.05 -7.11
N ASP A 263 -13.09 11.51 -8.31
CA ASP A 263 -14.16 10.84 -9.04
C ASP A 263 -14.01 9.32 -8.95
N LEU A 264 -14.86 8.71 -8.12
CA LEU A 264 -14.86 7.26 -7.87
C LEU A 264 -16.00 6.55 -8.60
N ARG A 265 -16.70 7.22 -9.53
CA ARG A 265 -17.93 6.67 -10.16
C ARG A 265 -17.72 5.34 -10.90
N LYS A 266 -16.48 5.03 -11.29
CA LYS A 266 -16.11 3.80 -12.00
C LYS A 266 -15.59 2.69 -11.06
N ASN A 267 -15.24 3.01 -9.82
CA ASN A 267 -14.61 2.10 -8.86
C ASN A 267 -15.67 1.36 -8.02
N THR A 268 -16.46 0.50 -8.69
CA THR A 268 -17.63 -0.15 -8.08
C THR A 268 -17.29 -1.21 -7.02
N LYS A 269 -16.04 -1.69 -6.96
CA LYS A 269 -15.55 -2.67 -5.98
C LYS A 269 -15.07 -2.06 -4.65
N LEU A 270 -15.04 -0.72 -4.53
CA LEU A 270 -14.63 -0.05 -3.30
C LEU A 270 -15.48 -0.51 -2.11
N THR A 271 -14.80 -0.82 -1.01
CA THR A 271 -15.36 -1.13 0.30
C THR A 271 -15.00 -0.07 1.34
N SER A 272 -13.85 0.60 1.17
CA SER A 272 -13.33 1.62 2.08
C SER A 272 -12.80 2.83 1.31
N VAL A 273 -13.18 4.02 1.77
CA VAL A 273 -12.71 5.30 1.24
C VAL A 273 -12.33 6.20 2.41
N LYS A 274 -11.08 6.63 2.46
CA LYS A 274 -10.58 7.53 3.49
C LYS A 274 -9.88 8.74 2.84
N VAL A 275 -10.35 9.93 3.17
CA VAL A 275 -9.77 11.20 2.71
C VAL A 275 -9.78 12.17 3.88
N TYR A 276 -8.62 12.53 4.38
CA TYR A 276 -8.51 13.40 5.55
C TYR A 276 -7.28 14.27 5.54
N THR A 277 -7.37 15.43 6.17
CA THR A 277 -6.28 16.40 6.26
C THR A 277 -6.17 16.97 7.68
N GLY A 278 -5.07 17.67 7.92
CA GLY A 278 -4.84 18.45 9.12
C GLY A 278 -4.10 17.68 10.21
N LYS A 279 -4.51 17.91 11.47
CA LYS A 279 -3.83 17.35 12.65
C LYS A 279 -4.72 16.33 13.32
N LEU A 280 -4.11 15.27 13.86
CA LEU A 280 -4.81 14.34 14.71
C LEU A 280 -5.19 15.04 16.02
N LYS A 281 -6.40 14.76 16.47
CA LYS A 281 -6.98 15.27 17.71
C LYS A 281 -7.57 14.10 18.48
N CYS A 282 -7.33 14.09 19.77
CA CYS A 282 -7.98 13.16 20.69
C CYS A 282 -9.08 13.91 21.45
N GLU A 283 -10.31 13.40 21.38
CA GLU A 283 -11.35 13.82 22.29
C GLU A 283 -11.16 13.08 23.62
N LYS A 284 -10.71 13.82 24.64
CA LYS A 284 -10.33 13.24 25.94
C LYS A 284 -11.46 12.42 26.57
N LYS A 285 -12.71 12.89 26.49
CA LYS A 285 -13.86 12.25 27.15
C LYS A 285 -14.21 10.89 26.54
N SER A 286 -14.16 10.77 25.22
CA SER A 286 -14.49 9.51 24.52
C SER A 286 -13.26 8.69 24.15
N ARG A 287 -12.04 9.21 24.39
CA ARG A 287 -10.76 8.69 23.87
C ARG A 287 -10.82 8.43 22.36
N TYR A 288 -11.59 9.27 21.66
CA TYR A 288 -11.82 9.11 20.23
C TYR A 288 -10.86 10.00 19.44
N TYR A 289 -10.16 9.40 18.48
CA TYR A 289 -9.19 10.09 17.63
C TYR A 289 -9.83 10.50 16.31
N TYR A 290 -9.58 11.74 15.89
CA TYR A 290 -10.09 12.29 14.64
C TYR A 290 -9.14 13.32 14.03
N TYR A 291 -9.29 13.59 12.75
CA TYR A 291 -8.53 14.64 12.07
C TYR A 291 -9.31 15.96 12.05
N GLN A 292 -8.66 17.04 12.48
CA GLN A 292 -9.16 18.39 12.32
C GLN A 292 -8.57 18.98 11.03
N PRO A 293 -9.35 19.13 9.94
CA PRO A 293 -8.82 19.55 8.65
C PRO A 293 -8.34 21.00 8.65
N LYS A 294 -7.34 21.26 7.80
CA LYS A 294 -6.86 22.62 7.53
C LYS A 294 -7.92 23.37 6.71
N LYS A 295 -8.20 24.60 7.12
CA LYS A 295 -9.10 25.51 6.38
C LYS A 295 -8.64 25.67 4.92
N LYS A 296 -9.61 25.79 4.01
CA LYS A 296 -9.45 25.93 2.56
C LYS A 296 -8.85 24.70 1.85
N VAL A 297 -8.67 23.58 2.55
CA VAL A 297 -8.22 22.32 1.95
C VAL A 297 -9.41 21.39 1.83
N SER A 298 -9.97 21.34 0.62
CA SER A 298 -11.20 20.65 0.27
C SER A 298 -10.95 19.49 -0.70
N CYS A 299 -11.91 18.56 -0.78
CA CYS A 299 -11.92 17.49 -1.78
C CYS A 299 -13.36 17.11 -2.10
N LYS A 300 -13.85 17.41 -3.30
CA LYS A 300 -15.20 17.00 -3.70
C LYS A 300 -15.21 15.55 -4.19
N ILE A 301 -15.91 14.66 -3.49
CA ILE A 301 -15.97 13.24 -3.87
C ILE A 301 -17.27 12.89 -4.61
N ARG A 302 -17.16 12.06 -5.65
CA ARG A 302 -18.30 11.45 -6.35
C ARG A 302 -18.24 9.93 -6.25
N PHE A 303 -19.30 9.31 -5.75
CA PHE A 303 -19.35 7.87 -5.52
C PHE A 303 -20.03 7.07 -6.65
N PRO A 304 -19.73 5.77 -6.80
CA PRO A 304 -20.43 4.90 -7.74
C PRO A 304 -21.91 4.73 -7.36
N LYS A 305 -22.79 4.59 -8.36
CA LYS A 305 -24.23 4.34 -8.13
C LYS A 305 -24.48 2.98 -7.46
N LYS A 306 -23.75 1.95 -7.88
CA LYS A 306 -23.71 0.61 -7.29
C LYS A 306 -22.33 0.42 -6.66
N ASN A 307 -22.25 0.23 -5.36
CA ASN A 307 -21.00 0.13 -4.62
C ASN A 307 -21.15 -0.77 -3.39
N ASN A 308 -20.02 -1.16 -2.81
CA ASN A 308 -19.94 -1.93 -1.58
C ASN A 308 -19.28 -1.14 -0.43
N ILE A 309 -19.31 0.19 -0.50
CA ILE A 309 -18.60 1.04 0.47
C ILE A 309 -19.29 0.90 1.82
N ALA A 310 -18.57 0.29 2.76
CA ALA A 310 -18.96 0.10 4.15
C ALA A 310 -18.32 1.16 5.05
N THR A 311 -17.12 1.64 4.71
CA THR A 311 -16.39 2.64 5.52
C THR A 311 -16.10 3.90 4.71
N LEU A 312 -16.48 5.06 5.27
CA LEU A 312 -16.14 6.39 4.75
C LEU A 312 -15.56 7.28 5.85
N TYR A 313 -14.26 7.54 5.78
CA TYR A 313 -13.57 8.48 6.66
C TYR A 313 -13.27 9.78 5.90
N TYR A 314 -13.94 10.87 6.24
CA TYR A 314 -13.97 12.08 5.42
C TYR A 314 -13.82 13.36 6.28
N PHE A 315 -12.57 13.78 6.46
CA PHE A 315 -12.20 14.97 7.25
C PHE A 315 -11.41 15.96 6.38
N VAL A 316 -12.14 16.68 5.54
CA VAL A 316 -11.63 17.80 4.71
C VAL A 316 -12.50 19.03 4.95
N ASP A 317 -12.02 20.22 4.59
CA ASP A 317 -12.78 21.47 4.74
C ASP A 317 -13.85 21.62 3.63
N ASN A 318 -14.82 20.71 3.63
CA ASN A 318 -15.99 20.75 2.76
C ASN A 318 -17.25 21.03 3.59
N THR A 319 -18.13 21.85 3.02
CA THR A 319 -19.42 22.17 3.65
C THR A 319 -20.52 21.15 3.33
N SER A 320 -20.31 20.26 2.35
CA SER A 320 -21.31 19.27 1.98
C SER A 320 -20.72 17.94 1.50
N LEU A 321 -21.50 16.88 1.70
CA LEU A 321 -21.18 15.51 1.29
C LEU A 321 -22.46 14.80 0.82
N ASP A 322 -22.43 14.14 -0.33
CA ASP A 322 -23.56 13.38 -0.87
C ASP A 322 -23.28 11.88 -0.80
N VAL A 323 -23.95 11.20 0.14
CA VAL A 323 -23.82 9.75 0.38
C VAL A 323 -25.08 8.99 -0.03
N ARG A 324 -25.99 9.58 -0.82
CA ARG A 324 -27.26 8.93 -1.20
C ARG A 324 -27.08 7.58 -1.92
N ASN A 325 -25.93 7.37 -2.56
CA ASN A 325 -25.63 6.12 -3.24
C ASN A 325 -24.95 5.07 -2.33
N LEU A 326 -24.52 5.43 -1.12
CA LEU A 326 -23.78 4.54 -0.23
C LEU A 326 -24.74 3.77 0.68
N THR A 327 -25.56 2.89 0.10
CA THR A 327 -26.60 2.17 0.86
C THR A 327 -26.06 1.05 1.76
N LYS A 328 -24.79 0.65 1.56
CA LYS A 328 -24.08 -0.32 2.41
C LYS A 328 -23.16 0.34 3.45
N LEU A 329 -23.21 1.67 3.56
CA LEU A 329 -22.35 2.40 4.48
C LEU A 329 -22.72 2.02 5.92
N GLU A 330 -21.73 1.52 6.64
CA GLU A 330 -21.83 1.14 8.05
C GLU A 330 -21.13 2.23 8.87
N ASP A 331 -19.89 2.58 8.51
CA ASP A 331 -19.06 3.54 9.22
C ASP A 331 -18.91 4.86 8.45
N LEU A 332 -19.46 5.95 9.01
CA LEU A 332 -19.30 7.30 8.47
C LEU A 332 -18.64 8.23 9.49
N HIS A 333 -17.48 8.78 9.14
CA HIS A 333 -16.74 9.70 9.99
C HIS A 333 -16.53 11.00 9.24
N THR A 334 -17.02 12.11 9.79
CA THR A 334 -16.83 13.43 9.18
C THR A 334 -17.03 14.56 10.18
N LEU A 335 -16.82 15.81 9.76
CA LEU A 335 -17.10 16.97 10.59
C LEU A 335 -18.61 17.18 10.80
N LYS A 336 -19.00 17.60 11.99
CA LYS A 336 -20.39 17.98 12.31
C LYS A 336 -20.88 19.17 11.46
N THR A 337 -19.96 20.00 10.98
CA THR A 337 -20.29 21.14 10.11
C THR A 337 -20.54 20.74 8.67
N THR A 338 -20.22 19.51 8.27
CA THR A 338 -20.48 18.99 6.93
C THR A 338 -21.96 18.68 6.78
N ARG A 339 -22.66 19.37 5.88
CA ARG A 339 -24.06 19.06 5.53
C ARG A 339 -24.12 17.77 4.72
N ILE A 340 -24.71 16.72 5.27
CA ILE A 340 -24.74 15.40 4.60
C ILE A 340 -26.09 15.17 3.93
N LYS A 341 -26.07 14.83 2.64
CA LYS A 341 -27.25 14.35 1.90
C LYS A 341 -27.26 12.84 1.92
N ALA A 342 -28.21 12.22 2.62
CA ALA A 342 -28.33 10.78 2.75
C ALA A 342 -29.73 10.27 2.38
N LYS A 343 -29.85 9.00 1.96
CA LYS A 343 -31.17 8.36 1.77
C LYS A 343 -31.83 8.17 3.13
N SER A 344 -33.08 8.60 3.28
CA SER A 344 -33.79 8.47 4.56
C SER A 344 -33.99 7.03 5.00
N SER A 345 -34.13 6.09 4.05
CA SER A 345 -34.20 4.66 4.34
C SER A 345 -32.91 4.11 4.95
N TRP A 346 -31.75 4.53 4.44
CA TRP A 346 -30.46 4.19 5.03
C TRP A 346 -30.35 4.78 6.44
N VAL A 347 -30.71 6.05 6.63
CA VAL A 347 -30.69 6.67 7.97
C VAL A 347 -31.56 5.89 8.98
N ARG A 348 -32.77 5.46 8.59
CA ARG A 348 -33.65 4.66 9.45
C ARG A 348 -33.08 3.27 9.79
N LYS A 349 -32.42 2.63 8.83
CA LYS A 349 -31.82 1.30 9.01
C LYS A 349 -30.59 1.38 9.91
N THR A 350 -29.69 2.31 9.62
CA THR A 350 -28.36 2.42 10.22
C THR A 350 -28.41 3.08 11.60
N PHE A 351 -29.22 4.12 11.80
CA PHE A 351 -29.33 4.81 13.09
C PHE A 351 -30.58 4.36 13.85
N ASN A 352 -30.41 3.34 14.69
CA ASN A 352 -31.44 2.87 15.62
C ASN A 352 -30.90 2.88 17.07
N LYS A 353 -31.71 2.47 18.06
CA LYS A 353 -31.29 2.50 19.48
C LYS A 353 -30.08 1.59 19.79
N LYS A 354 -29.77 0.60 18.95
CA LYS A 354 -28.73 -0.44 19.14
C LYS A 354 -27.53 -0.33 18.17
N ASN A 355 -27.68 0.27 16.99
CA ASN A 355 -26.62 0.40 15.98
C ASN A 355 -26.13 1.86 15.92
N TRP A 356 -24.83 2.05 16.12
CA TRP A 356 -24.18 3.37 16.08
C TRP A 356 -22.96 3.33 15.18
N ALA A 357 -22.97 4.11 14.11
CA ALA A 357 -21.76 4.43 13.37
C ALA A 357 -21.97 5.68 12.50
N CYS A 358 -22.06 6.82 13.15
CA CYS A 358 -21.67 8.07 12.52
C CYS A 358 -21.04 8.98 13.55
N VAL A 359 -19.73 9.20 13.43
CA VAL A 359 -19.03 10.13 14.30
C VAL A 359 -18.93 11.46 13.58
N PHE A 360 -19.89 12.34 13.90
CA PHE A 360 -19.86 13.74 13.50
C PHE A 360 -18.97 14.51 14.45
N VAL A 361 -17.81 14.98 14.02
CA VAL A 361 -16.91 15.68 14.92
C VAL A 361 -17.03 17.20 14.75
N LYS A 362 -17.49 17.90 15.78
CA LYS A 362 -17.10 19.29 16.06
C LYS A 362 -16.67 19.30 17.52
N ASN A 363 -15.38 19.47 17.76
CA ASN A 363 -14.80 19.36 19.11
C ASN A 363 -15.08 17.99 19.76
N GLY A 364 -14.89 16.89 19.02
CA GLY A 364 -15.00 15.52 19.55
C GLY A 364 -16.41 14.97 19.87
N ILE A 365 -17.49 15.73 19.69
CA ILE A 365 -18.81 15.31 20.14
C ILE A 365 -19.42 14.23 19.24
N ILE A 366 -19.45 12.97 19.70
CA ILE A 366 -20.17 11.88 19.03
C ILE A 366 -21.68 12.16 19.05
N GLN A 367 -22.29 12.33 17.87
CA GLN A 367 -23.74 12.52 17.77
C GLN A 367 -24.46 11.17 17.82
N LYS A 368 -25.08 10.87 18.97
CA LYS A 368 -25.70 9.57 19.25
C LYS A 368 -27.14 9.41 18.75
N LYS A 369 -27.77 10.47 18.25
CA LYS A 369 -29.19 10.48 17.84
C LYS A 369 -29.40 11.29 16.58
N VAL A 370 -29.68 10.60 15.49
CA VAL A 370 -30.06 11.16 14.19
C VAL A 370 -31.47 10.70 13.87
N LYS A 371 -32.37 11.63 13.54
CA LYS A 371 -33.72 11.31 13.06
C LYS A 371 -33.79 11.46 11.55
N ALA A 372 -34.28 10.44 10.87
CA ALA A 372 -34.52 10.51 9.43
C ALA A 372 -35.66 11.47 9.10
N SER A 373 -35.57 12.16 7.97
CA SER A 373 -36.68 12.94 7.41
C SER A 373 -37.84 12.02 6.97
N LYS A 374 -39.06 12.56 6.99
CA LYS A 374 -40.23 11.94 6.33
C LYS A 374 -40.06 11.92 4.80
N LYS A 375 -39.24 12.80 4.23
CA LYS A 375 -38.92 12.84 2.79
C LYS A 375 -38.00 11.66 2.39
N LYS A 376 -37.79 11.44 1.09
CA LYS A 376 -36.87 10.40 0.55
C LYS A 376 -35.39 10.67 0.92
N VAL A 377 -35.03 11.91 1.19
CA VAL A 377 -33.67 12.36 1.53
C VAL A 377 -33.68 13.03 2.90
N THR A 378 -32.71 12.68 3.73
CA THR A 378 -32.41 13.34 5.01
C THR A 378 -31.18 14.24 4.82
N ILE A 379 -31.25 15.44 5.39
CA ILE A 379 -30.09 16.31 5.56
C ILE A 379 -29.63 16.17 7.02
N LEU A 380 -28.37 15.78 7.22
CA LEU A 380 -27.74 15.63 8.54
C LEU A 380 -26.79 16.79 8.82
#